data_AF-A0A948QKK1-F1
#
_entry.id   AF-A0A948QKK1-F1
#
_cell.length_a   1.000
_cell.length_b   1.000
_cell.length_c   1.000
_cell.angle_alpha   90.00
_cell.angle_beta   90.00
_cell.angle_gamma   90.00
#
_symmetry.space_group_name_H-M   'P 1'
#
loop_
_entity.id
_entity.type
_entity.pdbx_description
1 polymer ?
#
loop_
_entity_poly.entity_id
_entity_poly.type
_entity_poly.pdbx_seq_one_letter_code
_entity_poly.pdbx_strand_id
1 'polypeptide(L)' 'PTPADRVVAIDILGILIIGFCGILAAFTKKGFFIDLAIAWALQSFIGTIALAKFLEGRSFDE' A
#
# COMPACT_ATOMS: atom_id res chain seq x y z
N PRO A 1 16.88 12.64 -6.35
CA PRO A 1 15.84 11.71 -5.85
C PRO A 1 16.47 10.51 -5.14
N THR A 2 16.16 10.33 -3.86
CA THR A 2 16.63 9.20 -3.07
C THR A 2 15.80 7.94 -3.35
N PRO A 3 16.32 6.74 -3.06
CA PRO A 3 15.50 5.53 -3.06
C PRO A 3 14.27 5.64 -2.17
N ALA A 4 14.42 6.24 -0.98
CA ALA A 4 13.33 6.48 -0.03
C ALA A 4 12.20 7.34 -0.62
N ASP A 5 12.53 8.42 -1.34
CA ASP A 5 11.52 9.29 -1.99
C ASP A 5 10.62 8.50 -2.96
N ARG A 6 11.21 7.52 -3.67
CA ARG A 6 10.46 6.67 -4.60
C ARG A 6 9.55 5.67 -3.88
N VAL A 7 9.96 5.17 -2.72
CA VAL A 7 9.13 4.28 -1.87
C VAL A 7 7.88 5.01 -1.42
N VAL A 8 8.07 6.21 -0.86
CA VAL A 8 6.97 7.04 -0.37
C VAL A 8 6.00 7.38 -1.50
N ALA A 9 6.51 7.70 -2.69
CA ALA A 9 5.66 7.95 -3.85
C ALA A 9 4.79 6.72 -4.23
N ILE A 10 5.34 5.51 -4.18
CA ILE A 10 4.59 4.28 -4.46
C ILE A 10 3.54 4.01 -3.38
N ASP A 11 3.86 4.22 -2.10
CA ASP A 11 2.91 4.03 -1.00
C ASP A 11 1.72 5.00 -1.10
N ILE A 12 1.99 6.27 -1.46
CA ILE A 12 0.94 7.26 -1.72
C ILE A 12 0.03 6.84 -2.88
N LEU A 13 0.58 6.24 -3.94
CA LEU A 13 -0.25 5.67 -5.02
C LEU A 13 -1.14 4.52 -4.51
N GLY A 14 -0.64 3.71 -3.58
CA GLY A 14 -1.43 2.68 -2.91
C GLY A 14 -2.61 3.25 -2.12
N ILE A 15 -2.40 4.33 -1.38
CA ILE A 15 -3.45 5.04 -0.64
C ILE A 15 -4.52 5.61 -1.60
N LEU A 16 -4.12 6.14 -2.76
CA LEU A 16 -5.06 6.61 -3.77
C LEU A 16 -5.95 5.48 -4.30
N ILE A 17 -5.39 4.31 -4.58
CA ILE A 17 -6.16 3.12 -5.01
C ILE A 17 -7.20 2.74 -3.96
N ILE A 18 -6.83 2.72 -2.69
CA ILE A 18 -7.73 2.44 -1.56
C ILE A 18 -8.88 3.46 -1.51
N GLY A 19 -8.57 4.75 -1.69
CA GLY A 19 -9.57 5.81 -1.78
C GLY A 19 -10.57 5.60 -2.92
N PHE A 20 -10.09 5.23 -4.11
CA PHE A 20 -10.96 4.88 -5.25
C PHE A 20 -11.83 3.66 -4.94
N CYS A 21 -11.29 2.62 -4.32
CA CYS A 21 -12.07 1.46 -3.88
C CYS A 21 -13.18 1.85 -2.90
N GLY A 22 -12.90 2.73 -1.94
CA GLY A 22 -13.90 3.26 -1.01
C GLY A 22 -15.04 4.02 -1.70
N ILE A 23 -14.70 4.89 -2.67
CA ILE A 23 -15.67 5.62 -3.49
C ILE A 23 -16.53 4.63 -4.30
N LEU A 24 -15.90 3.67 -5.00
CA LEU A 24 -16.60 2.66 -5.79
C LEU A 24 -17.50 1.75 -4.94
N ALA A 25 -17.08 1.43 -3.71
CA ALA A 25 -17.91 0.71 -2.75
C ALA A 25 -19.18 1.49 -2.42
N ALA A 26 -19.05 2.80 -2.16
CA ALA A 26 -20.16 3.67 -1.80
C ALA A 26 -21.19 3.82 -2.94
N PHE A 27 -20.72 3.95 -4.19
CA PHE A 27 -21.55 4.06 -5.39
C PHE A 27 -22.18 2.72 -5.79
N THR A 28 -21.40 1.64 -5.83
CA THR A 28 -21.85 0.35 -6.37
C THR A 28 -22.59 -0.50 -5.33
N LYS A 29 -22.49 -0.16 -4.03
CA LYS A 29 -23.04 -0.93 -2.90
C LYS A 29 -22.54 -2.40 -2.83
N LYS A 30 -21.39 -2.68 -3.46
CA LYS A 30 -20.74 -3.99 -3.42
C LYS A 30 -19.65 -3.99 -2.35
N GLY A 31 -19.77 -4.88 -1.36
CA GLY A 31 -18.78 -5.05 -0.28
C GLY A 31 -17.39 -5.46 -0.77
N PHE A 32 -17.31 -6.16 -1.91
CA PHE A 32 -16.06 -6.61 -2.52
C PHE A 32 -14.99 -5.51 -2.69
N PHE A 33 -15.40 -4.27 -2.94
CA PHE A 33 -14.45 -3.16 -3.06
C PHE A 33 -13.78 -2.79 -1.73
N ILE A 34 -14.46 -3.00 -0.60
CA ILE A 34 -13.88 -2.84 0.73
C ILE A 34 -12.89 -3.96 1.03
N ASP A 35 -13.19 -5.19 0.63
CA ASP A 35 -12.25 -6.31 0.79
C ASP A 35 -10.95 -6.08 -0.01
N LEU A 36 -11.07 -5.58 -1.25
CA LEU A 36 -9.93 -5.16 -2.07
C LEU A 36 -9.13 -4.03 -1.42
N ALA A 37 -9.82 -3.02 -0.87
CA ALA A 37 -9.18 -1.89 -0.19
C ALA A 37 -8.34 -2.36 1.01
N ILE A 38 -8.89 -3.26 1.84
CA ILE A 38 -8.20 -3.79 3.01
C ILE A 38 -7.01 -4.66 2.58
N ALA A 39 -7.17 -5.54 1.59
CA ALA A 39 -6.08 -6.35 1.08
C ALA A 39 -4.94 -5.48 0.52
N TRP A 40 -5.28 -4.42 -0.22
CA TRP A 40 -4.30 -3.48 -0.75
C TRP A 40 -3.59 -2.67 0.33
N ALA A 41 -4.30 -2.25 1.38
CA ALA A 41 -3.72 -1.56 2.53
C ALA A 41 -2.66 -2.42 3.22
N LEU A 42 -2.97 -3.70 3.48
CA LEU A 42 -2.04 -4.64 4.08
C LEU A 42 -0.81 -4.88 3.17
N GLN A 43 -1.04 -5.05 1.87
CA GLN A 43 0.05 -5.25 0.91
C GLN A 43 0.99 -4.02 0.83
N SER A 44 0.44 -2.80 0.79
CA SER A 44 1.23 -1.55 0.76
C SER A 44 2.10 -1.43 2.01
N PHE A 45 1.52 -1.72 3.18
CA PHE A 45 2.24 -1.70 4.44
C PHE A 45 3.41 -2.70 4.48
N ILE A 46 3.15 -3.95 4.09
CA ILE A 46 4.18 -4.99 4.02
C ILE A 46 5.28 -4.60 3.03
N GLY A 47 4.91 -4.10 1.84
CA GLY A 47 5.86 -3.64 0.83
C GLY A 47 6.76 -2.50 1.33
N THR A 48 6.18 -1.53 2.04
CA THR A 48 6.92 -0.40 2.62
C THR A 48 7.89 -0.86 3.70
N ILE A 49 7.50 -1.78 4.60
CA ILE A 49 8.42 -2.36 5.60
C ILE A 49 9.53 -3.18 4.94
N ALA A 50 9.18 -4.01 3.96
CA ALA A 50 10.15 -4.85 3.26
C ALA A 50 11.23 -3.99 2.58
N LEU A 51 10.81 -2.88 1.96
CA LEU A 51 11.71 -1.97 1.30
C LEU A 51 12.53 -1.13 2.29
N ALA A 52 11.95 -0.74 3.42
CA ALA A 52 12.68 -0.09 4.51
C ALA A 52 13.80 -1.00 5.05
N LYS A 53 13.49 -2.28 5.35
CA LYS A 53 14.50 -3.28 5.75
C LYS A 53 15.61 -3.44 4.71
N PHE A 54 15.23 -3.52 3.43
CA PHE A 54 16.19 -3.63 2.32
C PHE A 54 17.12 -2.41 2.25
N LEU A 55 16.59 -1.19 2.45
CA LEU A 55 17.38 0.04 2.42
C LEU A 55 18.27 0.19 3.67
N GLU A 56 17.87 -0.32 4.83
CA GLU A 56 18.71 -0.41 6.03
C GLU A 56 19.82 -1.46 5.92
N GLY A 57 19.74 -2.37 4.95
CA GLY A 57 20.68 -3.48 4.78
C GLY A 57 20.50 -4.61 5.81
N ARG A 58 19.34 -4.68 6.46
CA ARG A 58 19.01 -5.75 7.42
C ARG A 58 18.41 -6.96 6.72
N SER A 59 18.73 -8.16 7.20
CA SER A 59 18.11 -9.39 6.71
C SER A 59 16.61 -9.42 7.04
N PHE A 60 15.81 -10.07 6.19
CA PHE A 60 14.37 -10.20 6.43
C PHE A 60 14.06 -11.01 7.71
N ASP A 61 14.97 -11.89 8.12
CA ASP A 61 14.86 -12.81 9.26
C ASP A 61 15.34 -12.25 10.62
N GLU A 62 15.87 -11.01 10.66
CA GLU A 62 16.23 -10.26 11.88
C GLU A 62 15.20 -9.18 12.23
#